data_AF-A0A6P1LB40-F1
#
_entry.id   AF-A0A6P1LB40-F1
#
_cell.length_a   1.000
_cell.length_b   1.000
_cell.length_c   1.000
_cell.angle_alpha   90.00
_cell.angle_beta   90.00
_cell.angle_gamma   90.00
#
_symmetry.space_group_name_H-M   'P 1'
#
loop_
_entity.id
_entity.type
_entity.pdbx_description
1 polymer ?
#
loop_
_entity_poly.entity_id
_entity_poly.type
_entity_poly.pdbx_seq_one_letter_code
_entity_poly.pdbx_strand_id
1 'polypeptide(L)'
;MSDKFTNNVRARLYKQGYQGFTKDDYTTAAIAVECDDLDNPTKDQLSQAVDYLKVKSTSQLSVTDEPIEETLTVEAEEEQQETDLQTGALTVQESENQIVLTEQEKQALVADIAQGAGIELKAADVKQITVSIASTFASRKELNEAIFNALVHFAREFKNQEVSKIRRKADEIRQTLAEMDSVAGSELTQIKQAMEATALDYKSQFADLALSFAGIID
;
A
#
# COMPACT_ATOMS: atom_id res chain seq x y z
N MET A 1 -2.55 2.56 -38.67
CA MET A 1 -1.71 1.87 -39.68
C MET A 1 -0.42 1.45 -39.01
N SER A 2 0.12 0.27 -39.35
CA SER A 2 1.42 -0.20 -38.85
C SER A 2 2.50 0.28 -39.82
N ASP A 3 3.43 1.08 -39.32
CA ASP A 3 4.58 1.71 -39.99
C ASP A 3 5.59 0.68 -40.51
N LYS A 4 6.42 1.09 -41.48
CA LYS A 4 7.37 0.16 -42.14
C LYS A 4 8.39 -0.40 -41.16
N PHE A 5 8.85 0.39 -40.19
CA PHE A 5 9.73 -0.04 -39.11
C PHE A 5 9.10 -1.20 -38.33
N THR A 6 7.92 -0.98 -37.75
CA THR A 6 7.22 -2.01 -36.96
C THR A 6 6.99 -3.29 -37.75
N ASN A 7 6.58 -3.21 -39.02
CA ASN A 7 6.35 -4.39 -39.85
C ASN A 7 7.64 -5.17 -40.14
N ASN A 8 8.75 -4.48 -40.43
CA ASN A 8 10.03 -5.12 -40.72
C ASN A 8 10.65 -5.76 -39.47
N VAL A 9 10.64 -5.06 -38.34
CA VAL A 9 11.14 -5.58 -37.07
C VAL A 9 10.32 -6.80 -36.63
N ARG A 10 8.98 -6.73 -36.70
CA ARG A 10 8.09 -7.86 -36.40
C ARG A 10 8.35 -9.07 -37.29
N ALA A 11 8.47 -8.87 -38.61
CA ALA A 11 8.72 -9.97 -39.54
C ALA A 11 10.07 -10.67 -39.27
N ARG A 12 11.11 -9.91 -38.88
CA ARG A 12 12.41 -10.48 -38.51
C ARG A 12 12.37 -11.26 -37.18
N LEU A 13 11.68 -10.72 -36.17
CA LEU A 13 11.51 -11.39 -34.87
C LEU A 13 10.71 -12.70 -35.02
N TYR A 14 9.62 -12.68 -35.80
CA TYR A 14 8.79 -13.86 -36.04
C TYR A 14 9.56 -14.97 -36.74
N LYS A 15 10.40 -14.64 -37.73
CA LYS A 15 11.29 -15.62 -38.38
C LYS A 15 12.29 -16.25 -37.42
N GLN A 16 12.61 -15.58 -36.32
CA GLN A 16 13.54 -16.03 -35.29
C GLN A 16 12.82 -16.64 -34.07
N GLY A 17 11.49 -16.83 -34.14
CA GLY A 17 10.70 -17.44 -33.07
C GLY A 17 10.28 -16.49 -31.94
N TYR A 18 10.65 -15.21 -32.00
CA TYR A 18 10.27 -14.22 -30.98
C TYR A 18 8.90 -13.61 -31.32
N GLN A 19 7.90 -13.83 -30.47
CA GLN A 19 6.53 -13.35 -30.63
C GLN A 19 6.03 -12.65 -29.35
N GLY A 20 4.88 -11.98 -29.42
CA GLY A 20 4.24 -11.37 -28.24
C GLY A 20 4.58 -9.90 -27.96
N PHE A 21 5.44 -9.25 -28.77
CA PHE A 21 5.75 -7.84 -28.59
C PHE A 21 4.54 -6.93 -28.87
N THR A 22 4.34 -5.96 -27.99
CA THR A 22 3.29 -4.95 -28.07
C THR A 22 3.71 -3.77 -28.94
N LYS A 23 2.76 -2.88 -29.28
CA LYS A 23 3.05 -1.65 -30.01
C LYS A 23 4.05 -0.74 -29.28
N ASP A 24 3.97 -0.72 -27.95
CA ASP A 24 4.84 0.09 -27.11
C ASP A 24 6.27 -0.45 -27.09
N ASP A 25 6.45 -1.76 -27.23
CA ASP A 25 7.78 -2.37 -27.38
C ASP A 25 8.48 -1.90 -28.65
N TYR A 26 7.76 -1.90 -29.78
CA TYR A 26 8.31 -1.38 -31.04
C TYR A 26 8.61 0.11 -30.97
N THR A 27 7.78 0.89 -30.27
CA THR A 27 8.01 2.33 -30.06
C THR A 27 9.26 2.56 -29.20
N THR A 28 9.43 1.78 -28.13
CA THR A 28 10.61 1.85 -27.26
C THR A 28 11.88 1.47 -28.02
N ALA A 29 11.79 0.43 -28.86
CA ALA A 29 12.91 0.00 -29.70
C ALA A 29 13.29 1.06 -30.74
N ALA A 30 12.32 1.74 -31.36
CA ALA A 30 12.57 2.83 -32.30
C ALA A 30 13.30 4.00 -31.65
N ILE A 31 12.92 4.37 -30.43
CA ILE A 31 13.58 5.42 -29.64
C ILE A 31 15.02 4.98 -29.30
N ALA A 32 15.21 3.72 -28.88
CA ALA A 32 16.52 3.21 -28.50
C ALA A 32 17.54 3.14 -29.65
N VAL A 33 17.07 3.06 -30.90
CA VAL A 33 17.93 3.04 -32.10
C VAL A 33 17.94 4.37 -32.86
N GLU A 34 17.42 5.44 -32.24
CA GLU A 34 17.37 6.78 -32.83
C GLU A 34 16.74 6.77 -34.25
N CYS A 35 15.65 6.02 -34.41
CA CYS A 35 14.90 5.97 -35.67
C CYS A 35 13.79 7.03 -35.67
N ASP A 36 14.14 8.22 -36.14
CA ASP A 36 13.20 9.35 -36.25
C ASP A 36 12.18 9.19 -37.39
N ASP A 37 12.54 8.47 -38.47
CA ASP A 37 11.68 8.19 -39.62
C ASP A 37 11.28 6.70 -39.67
N LEU A 38 10.11 6.40 -39.08
CA LEU A 38 9.54 5.05 -39.02
C LEU A 38 9.10 4.49 -40.40
N ASP A 39 8.96 5.34 -41.42
CA ASP A 39 8.55 4.93 -42.76
C ASP A 39 9.72 4.72 -43.73
N ASN A 40 10.94 5.10 -43.32
CA ASN A 40 12.19 4.84 -44.04
C ASN A 40 13.37 4.45 -43.12
N PRO A 41 13.25 3.36 -42.35
CA PRO A 41 14.32 2.93 -41.44
C PRO A 41 15.50 2.32 -42.20
N THR A 42 16.71 2.59 -41.72
CA THR A 42 17.93 1.97 -42.27
C THR A 42 18.03 0.49 -41.87
N LYS A 43 18.84 -0.29 -42.61
CA LYS A 43 19.06 -1.71 -42.29
C LYS A 43 19.67 -1.92 -40.91
N ASP A 44 20.55 -1.01 -40.49
CA ASP A 44 21.25 -1.08 -39.21
C ASP A 44 20.29 -0.79 -38.05
N GLN A 45 19.45 0.25 -38.16
CA GLN A 45 18.38 0.53 -37.20
C GLN A 45 17.42 -0.65 -37.03
N LEU A 46 17.04 -1.32 -38.12
CA LEU A 46 16.19 -2.51 -38.05
C LEU A 46 16.87 -3.69 -37.35
N SER A 47 18.18 -3.88 -37.54
CA SER A 47 18.93 -4.96 -36.88
C SER A 47 19.12 -4.66 -35.39
N GLN A 48 19.52 -3.44 -35.05
CA GLN A 48 19.67 -2.99 -33.67
C GLN A 48 18.35 -3.04 -32.90
N ALA A 49 17.23 -2.70 -33.54
CA ALA A 49 15.90 -2.75 -32.91
C ALA A 49 15.46 -4.19 -32.63
N VAL A 50 15.78 -5.12 -33.54
CA VAL A 50 15.55 -6.55 -33.33
C VAL A 50 16.39 -7.06 -32.16
N ASP A 51 17.67 -6.68 -32.09
CA ASP A 51 18.55 -7.12 -31.00
C ASP A 51 18.17 -6.50 -29.66
N TYR A 52 17.75 -5.23 -29.64
CA TYR A 52 17.19 -4.57 -28.47
C TYR A 52 15.97 -5.32 -27.91
N LEU A 53 15.04 -5.71 -28.79
CA LEU A 53 13.83 -6.44 -28.39
C LEU A 53 14.12 -7.87 -27.94
N LYS A 54 15.13 -8.54 -28.51
CA LYS A 54 15.60 -9.83 -27.99
C LYS A 54 16.17 -9.69 -26.61
N VAL A 55 17.08 -8.73 -26.39
CA VAL A 55 17.68 -8.49 -25.08
C VAL A 55 16.58 -8.19 -24.06
N LYS A 56 15.61 -7.34 -24.40
CA LYS A 56 14.45 -7.07 -23.55
C LYS A 56 13.64 -8.34 -23.23
N SER A 57 13.41 -9.20 -24.22
CA SER A 57 12.71 -10.48 -24.05
C SER A 57 13.50 -11.45 -23.17
N THR A 58 14.82 -11.54 -23.32
CA THR A 58 15.67 -12.42 -22.50
C THR A 58 15.92 -11.86 -21.11
N SER A 59 15.98 -10.53 -20.94
CA SER A 59 16.10 -9.87 -19.63
C SER A 59 14.83 -9.98 -18.80
N GLN A 60 13.65 -10.09 -19.44
CA GLN A 60 12.39 -10.40 -18.74
C GLN A 60 12.26 -11.88 -18.38
N LEU A 61 13.06 -12.76 -18.98
CA LEU A 61 13.17 -14.19 -18.65
C LEU A 61 14.34 -14.51 -17.71
N SER A 62 15.17 -13.53 -17.37
CA SER A 62 16.26 -13.67 -16.40
C SER A 62 15.69 -13.57 -14.98
N VAL A 63 15.13 -14.68 -14.50
CA VAL A 63 15.17 -14.97 -13.06
C VAL A 63 16.65 -15.03 -12.69
N THR A 64 17.08 -14.13 -11.82
CA THR A 64 18.43 -14.12 -11.27
C THR A 64 18.62 -15.40 -10.45
N ASP A 65 19.09 -16.48 -11.07
CA ASP A 65 19.82 -17.52 -10.34
C ASP A 65 21.13 -16.87 -9.89
N GLU A 66 21.29 -16.74 -8.57
CA GLU A 66 22.59 -16.43 -7.97
C GLU A 66 23.62 -17.44 -8.48
N PRO A 67 24.80 -16.99 -8.96
CA PRO A 67 25.84 -17.91 -9.38
C PRO A 67 26.41 -18.61 -8.14
N ILE A 68 26.06 -19.88 -7.95
CA ILE A 68 26.87 -20.77 -7.13
C ILE A 68 28.22 -20.89 -7.86
N GLU A 69 29.29 -20.40 -7.23
CA GLU A 69 30.66 -20.66 -7.69
C GLU A 69 30.92 -22.17 -7.63
N GLU A 70 30.70 -22.87 -8.74
CA GLU A 70 31.10 -24.26 -8.90
C GLU A 70 32.52 -24.28 -9.50
N THR A 71 33.51 -24.47 -8.62
CA THR A 71 34.89 -24.73 -9.00
C THR A 71 34.98 -25.98 -9.88
N LEU A 72 35.30 -25.78 -11.15
CA LEU A 72 35.73 -26.81 -12.09
C LEU A 72 36.98 -27.54 -11.59
N THR A 73 36.84 -28.81 -11.22
CA THR A 73 37.91 -29.80 -11.33
C THR A 73 37.47 -30.89 -12.30
N VAL A 74 38.13 -30.90 -13.46
CA VAL A 74 38.06 -31.95 -14.48
C VAL A 74 38.93 -33.11 -14.02
N GLU A 75 38.38 -34.31 -13.88
CA GLU A 75 39.15 -35.56 -13.93
C GLU A 75 38.27 -36.75 -14.39
N ALA A 76 38.61 -37.24 -15.57
CA ALA A 76 38.58 -38.58 -16.16
C ALA A 76 37.61 -39.69 -15.67
N GLU A 77 37.00 -40.28 -16.72
CA GLU A 77 36.84 -41.72 -17.00
C GLU A 77 35.73 -42.57 -16.33
N GLU A 78 34.94 -43.16 -17.25
CA GLU A 78 34.29 -44.49 -17.23
C GLU A 78 33.34 -44.86 -16.10
N GLU A 79 32.04 -45.01 -16.41
CA GLU A 79 31.41 -46.34 -16.52
C GLU A 79 29.91 -46.27 -16.90
N GLN A 80 29.46 -47.39 -17.44
CA GLN A 80 28.20 -47.69 -18.11
C GLN A 80 26.97 -47.66 -17.18
N GLN A 81 25.78 -47.36 -17.73
CA GLN A 81 24.69 -48.35 -17.80
C GLN A 81 23.46 -47.82 -18.55
N GLU A 82 23.02 -48.61 -19.51
CA GLU A 82 21.70 -48.57 -20.15
C GLU A 82 20.59 -48.78 -19.10
N THR A 83 19.45 -48.12 -19.23
CA THR A 83 18.13 -48.80 -19.24
C THR A 83 16.96 -47.86 -19.57
N ASP A 84 16.14 -48.38 -20.47
CA ASP A 84 14.69 -48.23 -20.61
C ASP A 84 14.04 -46.88 -20.94
N LEU A 85 13.64 -46.84 -22.22
CA LEU A 85 12.39 -46.30 -22.73
C LEU A 85 11.22 -46.57 -21.75
N GLN A 86 10.81 -45.55 -21.02
CA GLN A 86 9.42 -45.39 -20.60
C GLN A 86 8.86 -44.13 -21.22
N THR A 87 7.98 -44.35 -22.19
CA THR A 87 6.94 -43.42 -22.65
C THR A 87 6.06 -43.01 -21.48
N GLY A 88 6.59 -42.14 -20.62
CA GLY A 88 5.83 -41.33 -19.70
C GLY A 88 5.26 -40.17 -20.50
N ALA A 89 3.95 -40.21 -20.76
CA ALA A 89 3.22 -39.08 -21.26
C ALA A 89 3.68 -37.81 -20.51
N LEU A 90 4.26 -36.85 -21.24
CA LEU A 90 4.25 -35.45 -20.83
C LEU A 90 2.77 -35.08 -20.75
N THR A 91 2.14 -35.37 -19.61
CA THR A 91 0.97 -34.65 -19.17
C THR A 91 1.42 -33.22 -19.06
N VAL A 92 1.23 -32.46 -20.14
CA VAL A 92 1.06 -31.02 -20.08
C VAL A 92 -0.08 -30.84 -19.09
N GLN A 93 0.27 -30.67 -17.82
CA GLN A 93 -0.63 -30.09 -16.85
C GLN A 93 -0.96 -28.75 -17.48
N GLU A 94 -2.20 -28.62 -17.96
CA GLU A 94 -2.77 -27.34 -18.34
C GLU A 94 -2.54 -26.43 -17.13
N SER A 95 -1.51 -25.59 -17.20
CA SER A 95 -1.35 -24.52 -16.22
C SER A 95 -2.57 -23.65 -16.46
N GLU A 96 -3.60 -23.84 -15.63
CA GLU A 96 -4.62 -22.82 -15.44
C GLU A 96 -3.88 -21.49 -15.38
N ASN A 97 -4.29 -20.50 -16.18
CA ASN A 97 -3.70 -19.17 -16.24
C ASN A 97 -3.84 -18.46 -14.88
N GLN A 98 -3.12 -18.91 -13.87
CA GLN A 98 -3.10 -18.35 -12.54
C GLN A 98 -2.01 -17.30 -12.47
N ILE A 99 -2.41 -16.11 -12.08
CA ILE A 99 -1.51 -15.02 -11.74
C ILE A 99 -1.04 -15.29 -10.32
N VAL A 100 0.25 -15.58 -10.15
CA VAL A 100 0.92 -15.69 -8.85
C VAL A 100 1.72 -14.41 -8.64
N LEU A 101 1.50 -13.74 -7.51
CA LEU A 101 2.21 -12.51 -7.15
C LEU A 101 3.03 -12.70 -5.88
N THR A 102 4.28 -12.26 -5.93
CA THR A 102 5.12 -12.05 -4.76
C THR A 102 4.59 -10.91 -3.89
N GLU A 103 5.04 -10.84 -2.63
CA GLU A 103 4.65 -9.77 -1.71
C GLU A 103 5.04 -8.38 -2.23
N GLN A 104 6.21 -8.26 -2.86
CA GLN A 104 6.70 -7.01 -3.43
C GLN A 104 5.86 -6.57 -4.64
N GLU A 105 5.47 -7.49 -5.52
CA GLU A 105 4.60 -7.18 -6.65
C GLU A 105 3.22 -6.74 -6.20
N LYS A 106 2.66 -7.38 -5.17
CA LYS A 106 1.40 -6.95 -4.57
C LYS A 106 1.49 -5.53 -4.01
N GLN A 107 2.56 -5.21 -3.28
CA GLN A 107 2.78 -3.87 -2.74
C GLN A 107 2.91 -2.82 -3.86
N ALA A 108 3.65 -3.14 -4.92
CA ALA A 108 3.81 -2.25 -6.07
C ALA A 108 2.48 -2.00 -6.79
N LEU A 109 1.68 -3.05 -7.04
CA LEU A 109 0.36 -2.95 -7.66
C LEU A 109 -0.64 -2.15 -6.81
N VAL A 110 -0.64 -2.38 -5.49
CA VAL A 110 -1.49 -1.60 -4.56
C VAL A 110 -1.10 -0.13 -4.59
N ALA A 111 0.20 0.18 -4.56
CA ALA A 111 0.68 1.55 -4.60
C ALA A 111 0.34 2.25 -5.93
N ASP A 112 0.54 1.57 -7.06
CA ASP A 112 0.24 2.09 -8.40
C ASP A 112 -1.26 2.36 -8.58
N ILE A 113 -2.11 1.41 -8.17
CA ILE A 113 -3.57 1.57 -8.25
C ILE A 113 -4.06 2.69 -7.31
N ALA A 114 -3.51 2.77 -6.10
CA ALA A 114 -3.84 3.85 -5.17
C ALA A 114 -3.42 5.22 -5.71
N GLN A 115 -2.21 5.32 -6.27
CA GLN A 115 -1.71 6.55 -6.89
C GLN A 115 -2.58 6.94 -8.10
N GLY A 116 -2.95 5.98 -8.95
CA GLY A 116 -3.88 6.20 -10.06
C GLY A 116 -5.27 6.66 -9.61
N ALA A 117 -5.70 6.27 -8.40
CA ALA A 117 -6.93 6.73 -7.76
C ALA A 117 -6.77 8.08 -7.01
N GLY A 118 -5.57 8.67 -7.00
CA GLY A 118 -5.27 9.90 -6.25
C GLY A 118 -5.20 9.71 -4.73
N ILE A 119 -5.00 8.49 -4.25
CA ILE A 119 -4.89 8.15 -2.84
C ILE A 119 -3.40 8.08 -2.47
N GLU A 120 -2.97 8.98 -1.59
CA GLU A 120 -1.62 8.96 -1.04
C GLU A 120 -1.57 7.98 0.15
N LEU A 121 -0.97 6.81 -0.06
CA LEU A 121 -0.78 5.78 0.97
C LEU A 121 0.64 5.82 1.53
N LYS A 122 0.78 5.67 2.85
CA LYS A 122 2.11 5.46 3.46
C LYS A 122 2.57 4.03 3.22
N ALA A 123 3.88 3.79 3.27
CA ALA A 123 4.43 2.44 3.11
C ALA A 123 3.86 1.42 4.11
N ALA A 124 3.49 1.86 5.33
CA ALA A 124 2.84 1.00 6.31
C ALA A 124 1.40 0.61 5.88
N ASP A 125 0.66 1.54 5.29
CA ASP A 125 -0.71 1.34 4.82
C ASP A 125 -0.72 0.35 3.66
N VAL A 126 0.21 0.50 2.71
CA VAL A 126 0.37 -0.41 1.57
C VAL A 126 0.63 -1.84 2.04
N LYS A 127 1.50 -2.03 3.05
CA LYS A 127 1.75 -3.35 3.64
C LYS A 127 0.48 -3.94 4.27
N GLN A 128 -0.25 -3.13 5.04
CA GLN A 128 -1.48 -3.58 5.69
C GLN A 128 -2.56 -3.98 4.68
N ILE A 129 -2.73 -3.21 3.61
CA ILE A 129 -3.64 -3.54 2.50
C ILE A 129 -3.21 -4.85 1.82
N THR A 130 -1.90 -5.01 1.58
CA THR A 130 -1.34 -6.19 0.90
C THR A 130 -1.63 -7.50 1.63
N VAL A 131 -1.63 -7.51 2.98
CA VAL A 131 -1.93 -8.70 3.79
C VAL A 131 -3.34 -9.26 3.49
N SER A 132 -4.28 -8.39 3.13
CA SER A 132 -5.66 -8.80 2.83
C SER A 132 -5.87 -9.31 1.40
N ILE A 133 -4.84 -9.22 0.55
CA ILE A 133 -4.90 -9.60 -0.86
C ILE A 133 -4.25 -10.98 -1.03
N ALA A 134 -5.00 -11.90 -1.66
CA ALA A 134 -4.51 -13.24 -1.98
C ALA A 134 -3.24 -13.19 -2.85
N SER A 135 -2.43 -14.25 -2.83
CA SER A 135 -1.22 -14.33 -3.66
C SER A 135 -1.49 -14.92 -5.04
N THR A 136 -2.68 -15.46 -5.29
CA THR A 136 -3.02 -16.21 -6.50
C THR A 136 -4.40 -15.83 -7.00
N PHE A 137 -4.53 -15.61 -8.31
CA PHE A 137 -5.78 -15.18 -8.96
C PHE A 137 -5.99 -15.90 -10.29
N ALA A 138 -7.23 -16.21 -10.65
CA ALA A 138 -7.53 -16.87 -11.93
C ALA A 138 -7.58 -15.86 -13.10
N SER A 139 -7.69 -14.56 -12.82
CA SER A 139 -7.66 -13.52 -13.85
C SER A 139 -7.19 -12.17 -13.32
N ARG A 140 -6.77 -11.29 -14.24
CA ARG A 140 -6.40 -9.90 -13.91
C ARG A 140 -7.60 -9.08 -13.42
N LYS A 141 -8.81 -9.45 -13.83
CA LYS A 141 -10.05 -8.83 -13.34
C LYS A 141 -10.23 -9.11 -11.84
N GLU A 142 -10.08 -10.37 -11.44
CA GLU A 142 -10.16 -10.76 -10.02
C GLU A 142 -9.08 -10.09 -9.17
N LEU A 143 -7.85 -10.02 -9.68
CA LEU A 143 -6.76 -9.31 -9.02
C LEU A 143 -7.12 -7.83 -8.79
N ASN A 144 -7.54 -7.12 -9.84
CA ASN A 144 -7.90 -5.70 -9.74
C ASN A 144 -9.09 -5.49 -8.78
N GLU A 145 -10.08 -6.38 -8.82
CA GLU A 145 -11.24 -6.33 -7.94
C GLU A 145 -10.85 -6.61 -6.47
N ALA A 146 -9.94 -7.53 -6.23
CA ALA A 146 -9.39 -7.80 -4.90
C ALA A 146 -8.61 -6.59 -4.35
N ILE A 147 -7.76 -5.96 -5.16
CA ILE A 147 -7.02 -4.76 -4.76
C ILE A 147 -7.97 -3.60 -4.47
N PHE A 148 -8.97 -3.39 -5.34
CA PHE A 148 -9.96 -2.33 -5.15
C PHE A 148 -10.78 -2.55 -3.89
N ASN A 149 -11.25 -3.78 -3.64
CA ASN A 149 -11.99 -4.12 -2.44
C ASN A 149 -11.13 -3.94 -1.17
N ALA A 150 -9.85 -4.30 -1.23
CA ALA A 150 -8.92 -4.09 -0.12
C ALA A 150 -8.72 -2.60 0.18
N LEU A 151 -8.59 -1.75 -0.86
CA LEU A 151 -8.52 -0.29 -0.71
C LEU A 151 -9.80 0.30 -0.11
N VAL A 152 -10.97 -0.14 -0.57
CA VAL A 152 -12.27 0.30 -0.04
C VAL A 152 -12.43 -0.11 1.43
N HIS A 153 -12.02 -1.34 1.77
CA HIS A 153 -12.06 -1.84 3.13
C HIS A 153 -11.15 -1.00 4.04
N PHE A 154 -9.90 -0.77 3.62
CA PHE A 154 -8.95 0.05 4.33
C PHE A 154 -9.48 1.47 4.56
N ALA A 155 -10.04 2.11 3.53
CA ALA A 155 -10.62 3.45 3.66
C ALA A 155 -11.80 3.48 4.66
N ARG A 156 -12.62 2.43 4.69
CA ARG A 156 -13.73 2.30 5.65
C ARG A 156 -13.22 2.10 7.07
N GLU A 157 -12.22 1.26 7.27
CA GLU A 157 -11.59 1.05 8.58
C GLU A 157 -10.92 2.32 9.09
N PHE A 158 -10.15 3.00 8.24
CA PHE A 158 -9.51 4.27 8.56
C PHE A 158 -10.54 5.31 9.02
N LYS A 159 -11.63 5.48 8.26
CA LYS A 159 -12.75 6.35 8.66
C LYS A 159 -13.31 5.96 10.02
N ASN A 160 -13.58 4.67 10.25
CA ASN A 160 -14.16 4.19 11.50
C ASN A 160 -13.22 4.42 12.69
N GLN A 161 -11.92 4.23 12.52
CA GLN A 161 -10.91 4.51 13.53
C GLN A 161 -10.87 6.00 13.88
N GLU A 162 -10.83 6.87 12.87
CA GLU A 162 -10.82 8.33 13.10
C GLU A 162 -12.10 8.83 13.77
N VAL A 163 -13.27 8.36 13.32
CA VAL A 163 -14.54 8.67 13.99
C VAL A 163 -14.56 8.19 15.45
N SER A 164 -14.00 7.01 15.72
CA SER A 164 -13.92 6.48 17.08
C SER A 164 -13.00 7.31 17.98
N LYS A 165 -11.86 7.78 17.46
CA LYS A 165 -10.95 8.69 18.18
C LYS A 165 -11.64 10.02 18.50
N ILE A 166 -12.35 10.60 17.54
CA ILE A 166 -13.10 11.84 17.72
C ILE A 166 -14.18 11.67 18.79
N ARG A 167 -14.93 10.56 18.75
CA ARG A 167 -15.95 10.27 19.77
C ARG A 167 -15.35 10.16 21.18
N ARG A 168 -14.26 9.40 21.34
CA ARG A 168 -13.58 9.30 22.65
C ARG A 168 -13.15 10.65 23.18
N LYS A 169 -12.50 11.49 22.35
CA LYS A 169 -12.11 12.84 22.76
C LYS A 169 -13.32 13.73 23.09
N ALA A 170 -14.40 13.62 22.34
CA ALA A 170 -15.64 14.35 22.63
C ALA A 170 -16.24 13.93 23.98
N ASP A 171 -16.19 12.64 24.31
CA ASP A 171 -16.69 12.12 25.58
C ASP A 171 -15.78 12.52 26.75
N GLU A 172 -14.45 12.51 26.56
CA GLU A 172 -13.48 13.07 27.54
C GLU A 172 -13.76 14.55 27.82
N ILE A 173 -13.95 15.37 26.79
CA ILE A 173 -14.28 16.79 26.94
C ILE A 173 -15.60 16.98 27.71
N ARG A 174 -16.64 16.19 27.39
CA ARG A 174 -17.92 16.24 28.11
C ARG A 174 -17.76 15.87 29.58
N GLN A 175 -16.94 14.87 29.87
CA GLN A 175 -16.65 14.47 31.24
C GLN A 175 -15.94 15.58 32.01
N THR A 176 -14.89 16.17 31.43
CA THR A 176 -14.18 17.29 32.06
C THR A 176 -15.10 18.49 32.30
N LEU A 177 -15.99 18.81 31.36
CA LEU A 177 -16.97 19.88 31.55
C LEU A 177 -17.94 19.58 32.71
N ALA A 178 -18.45 18.34 32.80
CA ALA A 178 -19.33 17.94 33.90
C ALA A 178 -18.61 17.99 35.26
N GLU A 179 -17.33 17.59 35.31
CA GLU A 179 -16.49 17.68 36.51
C GLU A 179 -16.28 19.14 36.92
N MET A 180 -15.97 20.04 35.97
CA MET A 180 -15.83 21.48 36.22
C MET A 180 -17.12 22.11 36.73
N ASP A 181 -18.27 21.80 36.12
CA ASP A 181 -19.58 22.29 36.56
C ASP A 181 -19.90 21.81 37.98
N SER A 182 -19.57 20.56 38.30
CA SER A 182 -19.75 20.00 39.64
C SER A 182 -18.86 20.71 40.67
N VAL A 183 -17.58 20.95 40.34
CA VAL A 183 -16.65 21.66 41.23
C VAL A 183 -17.13 23.10 41.45
N ALA A 184 -17.45 23.84 40.39
CA ALA A 184 -17.94 25.21 40.48
C ALA A 184 -19.23 25.31 41.32
N GLY A 185 -20.17 24.36 41.14
CA GLY A 185 -21.38 24.29 41.96
C GLY A 185 -21.09 24.03 43.45
N SER A 186 -20.11 23.17 43.73
CA SER A 186 -19.68 22.89 45.11
C SER A 186 -19.00 24.12 45.76
N GLU A 187 -18.14 24.82 45.01
CA GLU A 187 -17.46 26.03 45.48
C GLU A 187 -18.45 27.16 45.76
N LEU A 188 -19.43 27.38 44.88
CA LEU A 188 -20.50 28.36 45.10
C LEU A 188 -21.32 28.03 46.36
N THR A 189 -21.59 26.75 46.61
CA THR A 189 -22.30 26.30 47.81
C THR A 189 -21.48 26.57 49.07
N GLN A 190 -20.18 26.30 49.04
CA GLN A 190 -19.26 26.58 50.16
C GLN A 190 -19.15 28.08 50.43
N ILE A 191 -19.02 28.91 49.38
CA ILE A 191 -19.01 30.38 49.50
C ILE A 191 -20.31 30.87 50.14
N LYS A 192 -21.47 30.36 49.70
CA LYS A 192 -22.75 30.73 50.29
C LYS A 192 -22.82 30.40 51.78
N GLN A 193 -22.41 29.20 52.17
CA GLN A 193 -22.38 28.80 53.58
C GLN A 193 -21.43 29.66 54.41
N ALA A 194 -20.24 29.98 53.87
CA ALA A 194 -19.28 30.87 54.52
C ALA A 194 -19.85 32.29 54.69
N MET A 195 -20.54 32.83 53.67
CA MET A 195 -21.19 34.14 53.78
C MET A 195 -22.31 34.14 54.83
N GLU A 196 -23.15 33.11 54.86
CA GLU A 196 -24.23 32.98 55.87
C GLU A 196 -23.67 32.88 57.28
N ALA A 197 -22.62 32.09 57.50
CA ALA A 197 -21.92 32.01 58.78
C ALA A 197 -21.33 33.36 59.20
N THR A 198 -20.65 34.05 58.27
CA THR A 198 -20.07 35.37 58.53
C THR A 198 -21.14 36.41 58.87
N ALA A 199 -22.27 36.40 58.17
CA ALA A 199 -23.39 37.29 58.46
C ALA A 199 -24.00 37.04 59.85
N LEU A 200 -24.05 35.77 60.27
CA LEU A 200 -24.56 35.38 61.58
C LEU A 200 -23.60 35.78 62.71
N ASP A 201 -22.29 35.64 62.48
CA ASP A 201 -21.23 36.13 63.37
C ASP A 201 -21.29 37.65 63.54
N TYR A 202 -21.36 38.41 62.45
CA TYR A 202 -21.54 39.87 62.52
C TYR A 202 -22.80 40.25 63.30
N LYS A 203 -23.92 39.55 63.07
CA LYS A 203 -25.16 39.80 63.81
C LYS A 203 -25.00 39.56 65.30
N SER A 204 -24.27 38.52 65.71
CA SER A 204 -23.95 38.25 67.11
C SER A 204 -23.09 39.37 67.69
N GLN A 205 -22.02 39.76 67.02
CA GLN A 205 -21.13 40.85 67.45
C GLN A 205 -21.88 42.17 67.60
N PHE A 206 -22.79 42.50 66.68
CA PHE A 206 -23.64 43.69 66.80
C PHE A 206 -24.61 43.61 67.98
N ALA A 207 -25.18 42.44 68.25
CA ALA A 207 -26.05 42.24 69.41
C ALA A 207 -25.27 42.41 70.73
N ASP A 208 -24.09 41.81 70.82
CA ASP A 208 -23.21 41.93 71.99
C ASP A 208 -22.77 43.38 72.21
N LEU A 209 -22.38 44.09 71.13
CA LEU A 209 -22.03 45.51 71.19
C LEU A 209 -23.21 46.38 71.64
N ALA A 210 -24.42 46.10 71.14
CA ALA A 210 -25.62 46.83 71.55
C ALA A 210 -25.98 46.58 73.03
N LEU A 211 -25.79 45.36 73.53
CA LEU A 211 -25.99 45.01 74.93
C LEU A 211 -24.95 45.67 75.85
N SER A 212 -23.70 45.76 75.39
CA SER A 212 -22.63 46.52 76.08
C SER A 212 -22.97 48.01 76.17
N PHE A 213 -23.40 48.64 75.06
CA PHE A 213 -23.82 50.05 75.09
C PHE A 213 -25.07 50.30 75.96
N ALA A 214 -25.95 49.32 76.09
CA ALA A 214 -27.11 49.39 76.98
C ALA A 214 -26.76 49.18 78.47
N GLY A 215 -25.50 48.86 78.80
CA GLY A 215 -25.05 48.58 80.16
C GLY A 215 -25.59 47.28 80.76
N ILE A 216 -26.02 46.34 79.90
CA ILE A 216 -26.61 45.06 80.32
C ILE A 216 -25.53 43.99 80.52
N ILE A 217 -24.38 44.13 79.86
CA ILE A 217 -23.23 43.22 79.94
C ILE A 217 -21.97 44.10 80.01
N ASP A 218 -21.07 43.83 80.97
CA ASP A 218 -19.79 44.55 81.16
C ASP A 218 -18.76 44.23 80.05
#